data_AF-A0A539EGP7-F1
#
_entry.id   AF-A0A539EGP7-F1
#
_cell.length_a   1.000
_cell.length_b   1.000
_cell.length_c   1.000
_cell.angle_alpha   90.00
_cell.angle_beta   90.00
_cell.angle_gamma   90.00
#
_symmetry.space_group_name_H-M   'P 1'
#
loop_
_entity.id
_entity.type
_entity.pdbx_description
1 polymer ?
#
loop_
_entity_poly.entity_id
_entity_poly.type
_entity_poly.pdbx_seq_one_letter_code
_entity_poly.pdbx_strand_id
1 'polypeptide(L)'
;MNRATALALGGAAGLTASVLTLASGAPWIRPYFYLPAWWSVLALLAGLNRSGTADADSADAKTLLGSALLSVPFWLAYELLNLRLDNWEYHGLPPLIPLRWGGYALAFATVLPAVFEVTAAVEARWPTGEAWARRPWLVSDAAAAASRLLGAACLGLCLLCPGLFFPLAWAPAFLLFEHAVARARPRRSWLADLAEGSPRRTFSLLAGGLLCGLLWESLNYWSGAKWRYTVPWPAGPKLFEMPLLGYLGFPPFALGCASAWEAHRVWWDEAPFGARAAWVFMLAFLSLMAFGAVDAGTVVQ
;
A
#
# COMPACT_ATOMS: atom_id res chain seq x y z
N MET A 1 17.51 16.03 21.40
CA MET A 1 16.80 15.74 20.13
C MET A 1 15.74 14.68 20.42
N ASN A 2 14.47 14.94 20.13
CA ASN A 2 13.43 13.93 20.35
C ASN A 2 13.50 12.83 19.26
N ARG A 3 12.86 11.68 19.51
CA ARG A 3 12.94 10.52 18.59
C ARG A 3 12.40 10.82 17.19
N ALA A 4 11.34 11.63 17.09
CA ALA A 4 10.74 12.02 15.81
C ALA A 4 11.71 12.82 14.94
N THR A 5 12.40 13.82 15.50
CA THR A 5 13.43 14.58 14.79
C THR A 5 14.61 13.70 14.39
N ALA A 6 15.04 12.79 15.27
CA ALA A 6 16.12 11.85 14.92
C ALA A 6 15.73 10.93 13.74
N LEU A 7 14.49 10.43 13.73
CA LEU A 7 13.97 9.61 12.64
C LEU A 7 13.87 10.39 11.33
N ALA A 8 13.39 11.64 11.37
CA ALA A 8 13.30 12.51 10.20
C ALA A 8 14.69 12.79 9.61
N LEU A 9 15.66 13.18 10.45
CA LEU A 9 17.04 13.44 10.01
C LEU A 9 17.72 12.18 9.50
N GLY A 10 17.52 11.04 10.16
CA GLY A 10 18.03 9.74 9.71
C GLY A 10 17.47 9.34 8.36
N GLY A 11 16.17 9.50 8.14
CA GLY A 11 15.53 9.30 6.85
C GLY A 11 16.07 10.24 5.76
N ALA A 12 16.22 11.54 6.05
CA ALA A 12 16.79 12.50 5.10
C ALA A 12 18.24 12.14 4.73
N ALA A 13 19.06 11.79 5.72
CA ALA A 13 20.46 11.38 5.51
C ALA A 13 20.54 10.07 4.71
N GLY A 14 19.73 9.07 5.04
CA GLY A 14 19.69 7.78 4.33
C GLY A 14 19.23 7.93 2.87
N LEU A 15 18.23 8.79 2.61
CA LEU A 15 17.76 9.07 1.26
C LEU A 15 18.85 9.78 0.45
N THR A 16 19.49 10.80 1.06
CA THR A 16 20.60 11.53 0.44
C THR A 16 21.75 10.58 0.11
N ALA A 17 22.16 9.74 1.06
CA ALA A 17 23.22 8.75 0.84
C ALA A 17 22.84 7.76 -0.28
N SER A 18 21.59 7.29 -0.34
CA SER A 18 21.11 6.38 -1.39
C SER A 18 21.19 7.03 -2.77
N VAL A 19 20.73 8.27 -2.90
CA VAL A 19 20.75 9.03 -4.16
C VAL A 19 22.18 9.36 -4.59
N LEU A 20 23.04 9.84 -3.67
CA LEU A 20 24.43 10.15 -3.99
C LEU A 20 25.21 8.90 -4.39
N THR A 21 24.97 7.77 -3.73
CA THR A 21 25.59 6.49 -4.10
C THR A 21 25.13 6.04 -5.47
N LEU A 22 23.84 6.17 -5.80
CA LEU A 22 23.35 5.88 -7.15
C LEU A 22 23.99 6.81 -8.19
N ALA A 23 24.07 8.11 -7.90
CA ALA A 23 24.65 9.13 -8.77
C ALA A 23 26.16 8.94 -9.00
N SER A 24 26.88 8.35 -8.04
CA SER A 24 28.31 8.00 -8.20
C SER A 24 28.57 6.97 -9.31
N GLY A 25 27.53 6.30 -9.81
CA GLY A 25 27.65 5.24 -10.81
C GLY A 25 28.12 3.90 -10.25
N ALA A 26 28.23 3.76 -8.92
CA ALA A 26 28.62 2.53 -8.26
C ALA A 26 27.72 1.35 -8.70
N PRO A 27 28.24 0.28 -9.35
CA PRO A 27 27.38 -0.77 -9.91
C PRO A 27 26.57 -1.53 -8.87
N TRP A 28 27.12 -1.68 -7.66
CA TRP A 28 26.53 -2.49 -6.60
C TRP A 28 25.20 -1.93 -6.07
N ILE A 29 24.98 -0.61 -6.08
CA ILE A 29 23.75 -0.02 -5.51
C ILE A 29 22.56 -0.19 -6.44
N ARG A 30 22.76 -0.30 -7.76
CA ARG A 30 21.69 -0.32 -8.75
C ARG A 30 20.59 -1.35 -8.45
N PRO A 31 20.89 -2.65 -8.24
CA PRO A 31 19.88 -3.66 -7.93
C PRO A 31 19.26 -3.51 -6.53
N TYR A 32 19.82 -2.68 -5.65
CA TYR A 32 19.33 -2.53 -4.28
C TYR A 32 18.71 -1.16 -3.99
N PHE A 33 18.93 -0.15 -4.84
CA PHE A 33 18.60 1.27 -4.60
C PHE A 33 17.21 1.51 -4.04
N TYR A 34 16.21 0.76 -4.54
CA TYR A 34 14.83 0.92 -4.14
C TYR A 34 14.64 0.78 -2.63
N LEU A 35 15.27 -0.23 -2.01
CA LEU A 35 15.09 -0.55 -0.59
C LEU A 35 15.61 0.57 0.35
N PRO A 36 16.90 0.95 0.35
CA PRO A 36 17.39 1.98 1.25
C PRO A 36 16.77 3.34 0.95
N ALA A 37 16.48 3.68 -0.32
CA ALA A 37 15.81 4.93 -0.66
C ALA A 37 14.39 4.95 -0.08
N TRP A 38 13.62 3.89 -0.25
CA TRP A 38 12.22 3.86 0.15
C TRP A 38 12.03 3.79 1.67
N TRP A 39 12.80 2.95 2.37
CA TRP A 39 12.81 2.94 3.84
C TRP A 39 13.25 4.29 4.42
N SER A 40 14.13 5.02 3.74
CA SER A 40 14.54 6.36 4.13
C SER A 40 13.43 7.40 3.95
N VAL A 41 12.66 7.34 2.86
CA VAL A 41 11.46 8.18 2.66
C VAL A 41 10.43 7.90 3.76
N LEU A 42 10.18 6.63 4.06
CA LEU A 42 9.23 6.24 5.10
C LEU A 42 9.66 6.76 6.49
N ALA A 43 10.94 6.60 6.85
CA ALA A 43 11.48 7.16 8.09
C ALA A 43 11.37 8.69 8.13
N LEU A 44 11.67 9.37 7.02
CA LEU A 44 11.54 10.82 6.92
C LEU A 44 10.09 11.27 7.18
N LEU A 45 9.12 10.69 6.47
CA LEU A 45 7.71 11.01 6.63
C LEU A 45 7.22 10.69 8.05
N ALA A 46 7.59 9.51 8.56
CA ALA A 46 7.22 9.09 9.91
C ALA A 46 7.75 10.05 10.99
N GLY A 47 8.99 10.53 10.83
CA GLY A 47 9.58 11.51 11.74
C GLY A 47 8.94 12.90 11.62
N LEU A 48 8.64 13.36 10.39
CA LEU A 48 7.98 14.65 10.15
C LEU A 48 6.54 14.67 10.69
N ASN A 49 5.76 13.61 10.44
CA ASN A 49 4.37 13.51 10.91
C ASN A 49 4.26 13.49 12.45
N ARG A 50 5.32 13.04 13.13
CA ARG A 50 5.40 12.96 14.59
C ARG A 50 6.20 14.11 15.21
N SER A 51 6.70 15.04 14.39
CA SER A 51 7.44 16.20 14.90
C SER A 51 6.47 17.18 15.54
N GLY A 52 6.57 17.34 16.87
CA GLY A 52 5.72 18.26 17.64
C GLY A 52 4.59 17.60 18.43
N THR A 53 4.41 16.28 18.31
CA THR A 53 3.51 15.51 19.19
C THR A 53 4.28 15.06 20.44
N ALA A 54 3.81 15.44 21.63
CA ALA A 54 4.43 15.06 22.90
C ALA A 54 4.39 13.54 23.17
N ASP A 55 3.38 12.85 22.62
CA ASP A 55 3.10 11.41 22.78
C ASP A 55 3.48 10.58 21.54
N ALA A 56 4.70 10.72 21.01
CA ALA A 56 5.21 9.79 20.00
C ALA A 56 5.60 8.45 20.65
N ASP A 57 4.59 7.76 21.17
CA ASP A 57 4.68 6.69 22.14
C ASP A 57 4.73 5.30 21.49
N SER A 58 5.03 4.26 22.28
CA SER A 58 5.17 2.86 21.83
C SER A 58 3.98 2.28 21.04
N ALA A 59 2.79 2.87 21.18
CA ALA A 59 1.57 2.48 20.47
C ALA A 59 1.66 2.74 18.95
N ASP A 60 2.38 3.79 18.54
CA ASP A 60 2.62 4.11 17.12
C ASP A 60 3.61 3.12 16.50
N ALA A 61 4.66 2.74 17.23
CA ALA A 61 5.65 1.78 16.75
C ALA A 61 5.03 0.38 16.55
N LYS A 62 4.16 -0.06 17.46
CA LYS A 62 3.41 -1.33 17.32
C LYS A 62 2.46 -1.31 16.13
N THR A 63 1.76 -0.19 15.91
CA THR A 63 0.86 -0.01 14.77
C THR A 63 1.64 -0.01 13.46
N LEU A 64 2.76 0.70 13.41
CA LEU A 64 3.64 0.73 12.24
C LEU A 64 4.21 -0.66 11.94
N LEU A 65 4.74 -1.36 12.94
CA LEU A 65 5.25 -2.72 12.77
C LEU A 65 4.15 -3.69 12.35
N GLY A 66 2.97 -3.63 12.99
CA GLY A 66 1.83 -4.46 12.64
C GLY A 66 1.38 -4.24 11.19
N SER A 67 1.29 -2.98 10.77
CA SER A 67 0.95 -2.65 9.38
C SER A 67 2.02 -3.12 8.41
N ALA A 68 3.31 -2.99 8.75
CA ALA A 68 4.41 -3.48 7.91
C ALA A 68 4.39 -5.00 7.75
N LEU A 69 4.10 -5.74 8.83
CA LEU A 69 3.99 -7.20 8.78
C LEU A 69 2.78 -7.66 7.96
N LEU A 70 1.62 -7.02 8.11
CA LEU A 70 0.43 -7.32 7.29
C LEU A 70 0.60 -6.88 5.83
N SER A 71 1.44 -5.88 5.58
CA SER A 71 1.67 -5.31 4.26
C SER A 71 2.22 -6.33 3.27
N VAL A 72 3.08 -7.26 3.71
CA VAL A 72 3.64 -8.31 2.86
C VAL A 72 2.55 -9.22 2.28
N PRO A 73 1.74 -9.96 3.07
CA PRO A 73 0.68 -10.81 2.54
C PRO A 73 -0.42 -10.00 1.84
N PHE A 74 -0.67 -8.75 2.26
CA PHE A 74 -1.62 -7.88 1.57
C PHE A 74 -1.17 -7.58 0.13
N TRP A 75 0.07 -7.16 -0.08
CA TRP A 75 0.60 -6.91 -1.41
C TRP A 75 0.69 -8.20 -2.23
N LEU A 76 1.08 -9.31 -1.60
CA LEU A 76 1.15 -10.61 -2.27
C LEU A 76 -0.20 -11.07 -2.82
N ALA A 77 -1.33 -10.64 -2.25
CA ALA A 77 -2.63 -10.89 -2.86
C ALA A 77 -2.74 -10.26 -4.26
N TYR A 78 -2.21 -9.05 -4.46
CA TYR A 78 -2.17 -8.39 -5.76
C TYR A 78 -1.15 -9.03 -6.70
N GLU A 79 -0.01 -9.51 -6.19
CA GLU A 79 0.95 -10.29 -6.98
C GLU A 79 0.34 -11.60 -7.48
N LEU A 80 -0.41 -12.31 -6.63
CA LEU A 80 -1.10 -13.54 -7.04
C LEU A 80 -2.19 -13.26 -8.07
N LEU A 81 -2.89 -12.13 -7.98
CA LEU A 81 -3.78 -11.68 -9.06
C LEU A 81 -2.99 -11.39 -10.33
N ASN A 82 -1.84 -10.72 -10.20
CA ASN A 82 -0.99 -10.37 -11.32
C ASN A 82 -0.53 -11.58 -12.13
N LEU A 83 -0.32 -12.75 -11.51
CA LEU A 83 -0.05 -14.01 -12.25
C LEU A 83 -1.13 -14.34 -13.30
N ARG A 84 -2.36 -13.88 -13.11
CA ARG A 84 -3.47 -14.04 -14.06
C ARG A 84 -3.64 -12.81 -14.97
N LEU A 85 -3.40 -11.61 -14.43
CA LEU A 85 -3.64 -10.35 -15.14
C LEU A 85 -2.52 -9.99 -16.10
N ASP A 86 -1.29 -10.39 -15.78
CA ASP A 86 -0.06 -10.03 -16.50
C ASP A 86 0.06 -8.51 -16.68
N ASN A 87 -0.10 -7.76 -15.59
CA ASN A 87 -0.06 -6.30 -15.60
C ASN A 87 1.36 -5.75 -15.38
N TRP A 88 2.20 -6.48 -14.66
CA TRP A 88 3.60 -6.13 -14.44
C TRP A 88 4.51 -7.35 -14.28
N GLU A 89 5.78 -7.12 -14.54
CA GLU A 89 6.87 -8.10 -14.40
C GLU A 89 8.09 -7.44 -13.74
N TYR A 90 8.95 -8.24 -13.12
CA TYR A 90 10.14 -7.78 -12.43
C TYR A 90 11.41 -8.03 -13.25
N HIS A 91 12.28 -7.01 -13.28
CA HIS A 91 13.53 -7.00 -14.03
C HIS A 91 14.70 -6.69 -13.12
N GLY A 92 15.88 -7.24 -13.45
CA GLY A 92 17.14 -6.86 -12.80
C GLY A 92 17.25 -7.25 -11.32
N LEU A 93 16.46 -8.24 -10.89
CA LEU A 93 16.47 -8.74 -9.52
C LEU A 93 17.75 -9.53 -9.21
N PRO A 94 18.21 -9.52 -7.94
CA PRO A 94 19.35 -10.33 -7.54
C PRO A 94 19.14 -11.83 -7.84
N PRO A 95 20.15 -12.54 -8.39
CA PRO A 95 20.00 -13.94 -8.79
C PRO A 95 19.86 -14.87 -7.58
N LEU A 96 20.45 -14.52 -6.44
CA LEU A 96 20.40 -15.33 -5.22
C LEU A 96 19.02 -15.27 -4.56
N ILE A 97 18.31 -16.42 -4.53
CA ILE A 97 16.93 -16.53 -4.04
C ILE A 97 16.74 -15.94 -2.63
N PRO A 98 17.53 -16.31 -1.59
CA PRO A 98 17.37 -15.70 -0.26
C PRO A 98 17.44 -14.17 -0.24
N LEU A 99 18.34 -13.59 -1.06
CA LEU A 99 18.50 -12.15 -1.15
C LEU A 99 17.32 -11.49 -1.85
N ARG A 100 16.83 -12.13 -2.92
CA ARG A 100 15.67 -11.69 -3.68
C ARG A 100 14.39 -11.72 -2.84
N TRP A 101 14.11 -12.83 -2.17
CA TRP A 101 12.93 -12.98 -1.32
C TRP A 101 13.00 -12.11 -0.06
N GLY A 102 14.19 -11.92 0.50
CA GLY A 102 14.43 -10.92 1.54
C GLY A 102 14.10 -9.50 1.02
N GLY A 103 14.49 -9.20 -0.21
CA GLY A 103 14.13 -7.97 -0.91
C GLY A 103 12.63 -7.80 -1.12
N TYR A 104 11.91 -8.86 -1.53
CA TYR A 104 10.45 -8.85 -1.64
C TYR A 104 9.80 -8.54 -0.29
N ALA A 105 10.17 -9.25 0.77
CA ALA A 105 9.62 -9.03 2.10
C ALA A 105 9.86 -7.57 2.54
N LEU A 106 11.07 -7.04 2.36
CA LEU A 106 11.40 -5.68 2.76
C LEU A 106 10.73 -4.61 1.89
N ALA A 107 10.54 -4.84 0.59
CA ALA A 107 9.82 -3.92 -0.28
C ALA A 107 8.32 -3.94 0.03
N PHE A 108 7.71 -5.13 0.06
CA PHE A 108 6.27 -5.31 0.25
C PHE A 108 5.81 -4.93 1.66
N ALA A 109 6.70 -5.01 2.66
CA ALA A 109 6.42 -4.55 4.03
C ALA A 109 6.15 -3.04 4.11
N THR A 110 6.51 -2.26 3.09
CA THR A 110 6.35 -0.80 3.11
C THR A 110 5.02 -0.30 2.55
N VAL A 111 4.25 -1.16 1.87
CA VAL A 111 3.05 -0.74 1.10
C VAL A 111 2.01 -0.07 1.99
N LEU A 112 1.54 -0.75 3.06
CA LEU A 112 0.57 -0.15 3.99
C LEU A 112 1.16 1.04 4.76
N PRO A 113 2.36 0.93 5.39
CA PRO A 113 2.98 2.07 6.07
C PRO A 113 3.09 3.32 5.20
N ALA A 114 3.49 3.18 3.93
CA ALA A 114 3.68 4.30 3.04
C ALA A 114 2.36 5.00 2.73
N VAL A 115 1.30 4.26 2.42
CA VAL A 115 -0.03 4.84 2.21
C VAL A 115 -0.46 5.65 3.44
N PHE A 116 -0.24 5.12 4.65
CA PHE A 116 -0.63 5.81 5.88
C PHE A 116 0.21 7.05 6.17
N GLU A 117 1.53 6.97 6.05
CA GLU A 117 2.42 8.11 6.34
C GLU A 117 2.28 9.23 5.28
N VAL A 118 2.12 8.88 4.01
CA VAL A 118 1.84 9.87 2.96
C VAL A 118 0.46 10.50 3.17
N THR A 119 -0.56 9.70 3.48
CA THR A 119 -1.90 10.22 3.77
C THR A 119 -1.90 11.15 4.97
N ALA A 120 -1.20 10.79 6.06
CA ALA A 120 -1.10 11.65 7.24
C ALA A 120 -0.43 12.99 6.92
N ALA A 121 0.63 12.98 6.08
CA ALA A 121 1.30 14.20 5.64
C ALA A 121 0.39 15.10 4.77
N VAL A 122 -0.43 14.49 3.91
CA VAL A 122 -1.45 15.17 3.10
C VAL A 122 -2.57 15.72 3.98
N GLU A 123 -3.15 14.91 4.86
CA GLU A 123 -4.27 15.28 5.71
C GLU A 123 -3.92 16.44 6.66
N ALA A 124 -2.69 16.47 7.18
CA ALA A 124 -2.18 17.56 8.01
C ALA A 124 -2.19 18.92 7.31
N ARG A 125 -2.13 18.93 5.97
CA ARG A 125 -2.17 20.14 5.12
C ARG A 125 -3.50 20.30 4.38
N TRP A 126 -4.39 19.32 4.50
CA TRP A 126 -5.68 19.33 3.83
C TRP A 126 -6.61 20.32 4.54
N PRO A 127 -7.24 21.25 3.81
CA PRO A 127 -8.12 22.24 4.42
C PRO A 127 -9.29 21.57 5.14
N THR A 128 -9.66 22.12 6.30
CA THR A 128 -10.94 21.80 6.94
C THR A 128 -12.04 22.44 6.11
N GLY A 129 -12.55 21.69 5.12
CA GLY A 129 -13.67 22.11 4.29
C GLY A 129 -14.99 22.12 5.05
N GLU A 130 -16.03 22.59 4.38
CA GLU A 130 -17.39 22.57 4.90
C GLU A 130 -17.93 21.13 5.01
N ALA A 131 -18.78 20.91 6.02
CA ALA A 131 -19.48 19.65 6.16
C ALA A 131 -20.46 19.45 4.99
N TRP A 132 -20.46 18.26 4.43
CA TRP A 132 -21.41 17.84 3.41
C TRP A 132 -22.75 17.43 4.04
N ALA A 133 -23.79 17.37 3.22
CA ALA A 133 -25.07 16.81 3.66
C ALA A 133 -24.90 15.34 4.07
N ARG A 134 -25.48 14.97 5.21
CA ARG A 134 -25.43 13.60 5.74
C ARG A 134 -26.15 12.62 4.80
N ARG A 135 -25.57 11.44 4.62
CA ARG A 135 -26.05 10.36 3.76
C ARG A 135 -26.00 9.01 4.49
N PRO A 136 -26.85 8.80 5.51
CA PRO A 136 -26.80 7.58 6.35
C PRO A 136 -27.05 6.29 5.56
N TRP A 137 -27.71 6.37 4.40
CA TRP A 137 -27.93 5.23 3.51
C TRP A 137 -26.64 4.60 2.98
N LEU A 138 -25.52 5.34 2.94
CA LEU A 138 -24.22 4.82 2.50
C LEU A 138 -23.74 3.64 3.36
N VAL A 139 -24.10 3.62 4.64
CA VAL A 139 -23.74 2.56 5.59
C VAL A 139 -24.90 1.60 5.90
N SER A 140 -25.97 1.64 5.11
CA SER A 140 -27.11 0.72 5.25
C SER A 140 -26.73 -0.72 4.90
N ASP A 141 -27.52 -1.68 5.40
CA ASP A 141 -27.32 -3.10 5.09
C ASP A 141 -27.49 -3.41 3.59
N ALA A 142 -28.40 -2.70 2.91
CA ALA A 142 -28.58 -2.81 1.47
C ALA A 142 -27.33 -2.30 0.72
N ALA A 143 -26.75 -1.16 1.13
CA ALA A 143 -25.51 -0.66 0.57
C ALA A 143 -24.33 -1.62 0.83
N ALA A 144 -24.27 -2.23 2.01
CA ALA A 144 -23.25 -3.23 2.34
C ALA A 144 -23.37 -4.51 1.50
N ALA A 145 -24.59 -4.98 1.23
CA ALA A 145 -24.82 -6.11 0.34
C ALA A 145 -24.42 -5.77 -1.10
N ALA A 146 -24.86 -4.61 -1.62
CA ALA A 146 -24.53 -4.15 -2.97
C ALA A 146 -23.01 -3.96 -3.15
N SER A 147 -22.33 -3.36 -2.16
CA SER A 147 -20.87 -3.15 -2.20
C SER A 147 -20.12 -4.47 -2.26
N ARG A 148 -20.48 -5.46 -1.43
CA ARG A 148 -19.83 -6.78 -1.46
C ARG A 148 -20.08 -7.51 -2.79
N LEU A 149 -21.30 -7.43 -3.32
CA LEU A 149 -21.64 -8.02 -4.62
C LEU A 149 -20.82 -7.38 -5.73
N LEU A 150 -20.68 -6.05 -5.72
CA LEU A 150 -19.86 -5.30 -6.68
C LEU A 150 -18.38 -5.65 -6.53
N GLY A 151 -17.85 -5.76 -5.31
CA GLY A 151 -16.47 -6.17 -5.06
C GLY A 151 -16.17 -7.57 -5.61
N ALA A 152 -17.08 -8.52 -5.36
CA ALA A 152 -16.97 -9.88 -5.91
C ALA A 152 -17.07 -9.89 -7.44
N ALA A 153 -17.98 -9.09 -8.02
CA ALA A 153 -18.11 -8.94 -9.47
C ALA A 153 -16.85 -8.35 -10.10
N CYS A 154 -16.28 -7.28 -9.53
CA CYS A 154 -15.01 -6.68 -9.98
C CYS A 154 -13.89 -7.72 -10.00
N LEU A 155 -13.72 -8.47 -8.90
CA LEU A 155 -12.71 -9.51 -8.80
C LEU A 155 -12.92 -10.63 -9.83
N GLY A 156 -14.16 -11.11 -9.97
CA GLY A 156 -14.52 -12.13 -10.96
C GLY A 156 -14.25 -11.67 -12.40
N LEU A 157 -14.65 -10.44 -12.74
CA LEU A 157 -14.43 -9.86 -14.07
C LEU A 157 -12.94 -9.72 -14.40
N CYS A 158 -12.10 -9.29 -13.44
CA CYS A 158 -10.65 -9.25 -13.60
C CYS A 158 -10.07 -10.62 -13.96
N LEU A 159 -10.52 -11.67 -13.31
CA LEU A 159 -9.98 -13.03 -13.49
C LEU A 159 -10.50 -13.70 -14.77
N LEU A 160 -11.78 -13.49 -15.10
CA LEU A 160 -12.41 -14.07 -16.28
C LEU A 160 -11.96 -13.36 -17.57
N CYS A 161 -11.89 -12.03 -17.54
CA CYS A 161 -11.64 -11.19 -18.71
C CYS A 161 -10.58 -10.10 -18.42
N PRO A 162 -9.33 -10.48 -18.07
CA PRO A 162 -8.29 -9.53 -17.64
C PRO A 162 -7.93 -8.51 -18.71
N GLY A 163 -7.96 -8.88 -19.99
CA GLY A 163 -7.65 -7.99 -21.11
C GLY A 163 -8.53 -6.74 -21.19
N LEU A 164 -9.67 -6.71 -20.47
CA LEU A 164 -10.54 -5.55 -20.35
C LEU A 164 -10.68 -5.03 -18.92
N PHE A 165 -10.78 -5.94 -17.95
CA PHE A 165 -11.21 -5.58 -16.60
C PHE A 165 -10.06 -5.51 -15.59
N PHE A 166 -8.80 -5.72 -15.98
CA PHE A 166 -7.66 -5.58 -15.07
C PHE A 166 -7.64 -4.31 -14.20
N PRO A 167 -8.15 -3.12 -14.63
CA PRO A 167 -8.14 -1.94 -13.78
C PRO A 167 -9.06 -2.07 -12.56
N LEU A 168 -10.05 -2.96 -12.61
CA LEU A 168 -10.97 -3.19 -11.48
C LEU A 168 -10.27 -3.89 -10.31
N ALA A 169 -9.05 -4.44 -10.48
CA ALA A 169 -8.34 -5.17 -9.43
C ALA A 169 -8.03 -4.32 -8.18
N TRP A 170 -8.04 -2.99 -8.30
CA TRP A 170 -7.73 -2.06 -7.21
C TRP A 170 -8.92 -1.73 -6.29
N ALA A 171 -10.16 -2.03 -6.71
CA ALA A 171 -11.38 -1.70 -5.97
C ALA A 171 -11.87 -2.76 -4.95
N PRO A 172 -11.71 -4.10 -5.17
CA PRO A 172 -12.32 -5.13 -4.34
C PRO A 172 -12.03 -5.01 -2.84
N ALA A 173 -10.79 -4.73 -2.44
CA ALA A 173 -10.45 -4.65 -1.02
C ALA A 173 -11.31 -3.63 -0.26
N PHE A 174 -11.51 -2.43 -0.82
CA PHE A 174 -12.41 -1.43 -0.23
C PHE A 174 -13.86 -1.92 -0.23
N LEU A 175 -14.36 -2.37 -1.37
CA LEU A 175 -15.76 -2.78 -1.55
C LEU A 175 -16.18 -3.96 -0.67
N LEU A 176 -15.25 -4.87 -0.38
CA LEU A 176 -15.49 -6.07 0.42
C LEU A 176 -15.39 -5.80 1.92
N PHE A 177 -14.46 -4.93 2.36
CA PHE A 177 -14.15 -4.76 3.78
C PHE A 177 -14.76 -3.52 4.42
N GLU A 178 -14.94 -2.43 3.69
CA GLU A 178 -15.24 -1.12 4.30
C GLU A 178 -16.54 -1.09 5.09
N HIS A 179 -17.62 -1.71 4.61
CA HIS A 179 -18.89 -1.75 5.37
C HIS A 179 -18.78 -2.55 6.67
N ALA A 180 -17.93 -3.57 6.73
CA ALA A 180 -17.67 -4.30 7.96
C ALA A 180 -16.94 -3.41 8.97
N VAL A 181 -15.98 -2.60 8.50
CA VAL A 181 -15.30 -1.59 9.30
C VAL A 181 -16.29 -0.51 9.75
N ALA A 182 -17.16 -0.01 8.86
CA ALA A 182 -18.18 0.99 9.20
C ALA A 182 -19.10 0.53 10.34
N ARG A 183 -19.43 -0.77 10.38
CA ARG A 183 -20.25 -1.35 11.45
C ARG A 183 -19.46 -1.58 12.74
N ALA A 184 -18.26 -2.13 12.67
CA ALA A 184 -17.49 -2.54 13.84
C ALA A 184 -16.69 -1.38 14.48
N ARG A 185 -16.22 -0.43 13.67
CA ARG A 185 -15.40 0.73 14.07
C ARG A 185 -15.79 1.98 13.27
N PRO A 186 -16.98 2.57 13.50
CA PRO A 186 -17.46 3.73 12.73
C PRO A 186 -16.45 4.88 12.64
N ARG A 187 -15.79 5.22 13.75
CA ARG A 187 -14.78 6.30 13.82
C ARG A 187 -13.50 6.04 12.99
N ARG A 188 -13.28 4.82 12.53
CA ARG A 188 -12.14 4.44 11.67
C ARG A 188 -12.54 4.25 10.22
N SER A 189 -13.84 4.15 9.92
CA SER A 189 -14.36 4.00 8.57
C SER A 189 -14.36 5.32 7.79
N TRP A 190 -13.94 5.26 6.53
CA TRP A 190 -14.02 6.35 5.56
C TRP A 190 -15.43 6.50 5.01
N LEU A 191 -16.17 5.39 4.89
CA LEU A 191 -17.55 5.42 4.45
C LEU A 191 -18.49 6.01 5.51
N ALA A 192 -18.25 5.72 6.80
CA ALA A 192 -18.99 6.33 7.90
C ALA A 192 -18.75 7.84 7.95
N ASP A 193 -17.51 8.30 7.79
CA ASP A 193 -17.18 9.72 7.70
C ASP A 193 -17.93 10.41 6.54
N LEU A 194 -17.96 9.78 5.36
CA LEU A 194 -18.75 10.29 4.22
C LEU A 194 -20.25 10.34 4.52
N ALA A 195 -20.78 9.31 5.20
CA ALA A 195 -22.19 9.27 5.61
C ALA A 195 -22.54 10.37 6.62
N GLU A 196 -21.58 10.76 7.46
CA GLU A 196 -21.72 11.86 8.42
C GLU A 196 -21.45 13.25 7.82
N GLY A 197 -21.01 13.31 6.56
CA GLY A 197 -20.74 14.56 5.86
C GLY A 197 -19.32 15.10 6.07
N SER A 198 -18.37 14.25 6.47
CA SER A 198 -16.97 14.62 6.67
C SER A 198 -16.08 13.98 5.60
N PRO A 199 -15.94 14.58 4.40
CA PRO A 199 -15.22 13.94 3.29
C PRO A 199 -13.69 14.05 3.41
N ARG A 200 -13.19 14.81 4.40
CA ARG A 200 -11.77 15.17 4.54
C ARG A 200 -10.85 13.96 4.58
N ARG A 201 -11.17 12.95 5.40
CA ARG A 201 -10.33 11.75 5.54
C ARG A 201 -10.28 10.95 4.25
N THR A 202 -11.41 10.83 3.56
CA THR A 202 -11.49 10.13 2.27
C THR A 202 -10.66 10.83 1.20
N PHE A 203 -10.82 12.15 1.02
CA PHE A 203 -10.04 12.86 0.00
C PHE A 203 -8.55 12.95 0.33
N SER A 204 -8.19 13.08 1.60
CA SER A 204 -6.80 12.98 2.03
C SER A 204 -6.20 11.63 1.68
N LEU A 205 -6.94 10.53 1.86
CA LEU A 205 -6.48 9.18 1.52
C LEU A 205 -6.40 8.95 0.01
N LEU A 206 -7.35 9.46 -0.78
CA LEU A 206 -7.29 9.39 -2.24
C LEU A 206 -6.08 10.17 -2.80
N ALA A 207 -5.86 11.39 -2.32
CA ALA A 207 -4.71 12.21 -2.70
C ALA A 207 -3.39 11.62 -2.18
N GLY A 208 -3.40 11.08 -0.96
CA GLY A 208 -2.26 10.37 -0.36
C GLY A 208 -1.89 9.13 -1.17
N GLY A 209 -2.87 8.35 -1.63
CA GLY A 209 -2.68 7.23 -2.54
C GLY A 209 -2.02 7.65 -3.85
N LEU A 210 -2.55 8.70 -4.50
CA LEU A 210 -1.96 9.24 -5.73
C LEU A 210 -0.50 9.69 -5.55
N LEU A 211 -0.22 10.43 -4.47
CA LEU A 211 1.13 10.90 -4.16
C LEU A 211 2.06 9.73 -3.82
N CYS A 212 1.58 8.72 -3.10
CA CYS A 212 2.34 7.51 -2.80
C CYS A 212 2.70 6.76 -4.08
N GLY A 213 1.78 6.67 -5.04
CA GLY A 213 2.02 6.13 -6.38
C GLY A 213 3.13 6.86 -7.14
N LEU A 214 3.10 8.19 -7.13
CA LEU A 214 4.16 9.02 -7.73
C LEU A 214 5.53 8.76 -7.08
N LEU A 215 5.56 8.60 -5.75
CA LEU A 215 6.80 8.30 -5.05
C LEU A 215 7.33 6.89 -5.40
N TRP A 216 6.47 5.86 -5.39
CA TRP A 216 6.84 4.50 -5.80
C TRP A 216 7.44 4.48 -7.20
N GLU A 217 6.74 5.08 -8.16
CA GLU A 217 7.19 5.13 -9.55
C GLU A 217 8.50 5.90 -9.73
N SER A 218 8.67 7.00 -8.98
CA SER A 218 9.92 7.76 -9.03
C SER A 218 11.12 6.93 -8.58
N LEU A 219 10.98 6.14 -7.51
CA LEU A 219 12.07 5.31 -7.00
C LEU A 219 12.30 4.06 -7.84
N ASN A 220 11.21 3.45 -8.32
CA ASN A 220 11.26 2.28 -9.21
C ASN A 220 12.00 2.60 -10.51
N TYR A 221 11.72 3.76 -11.11
CA TYR A 221 12.35 4.20 -12.35
C TYR A 221 13.88 4.21 -12.28
N TRP A 222 14.43 4.72 -11.18
CA TRP A 222 15.87 4.83 -10.96
C TRP A 222 16.52 3.53 -10.47
N SER A 223 15.73 2.55 -10.00
CA SER A 223 16.29 1.29 -9.53
C SER A 223 16.70 0.39 -10.69
N GLY A 224 17.73 -0.44 -10.47
CA GLY A 224 18.10 -1.53 -11.38
C GLY A 224 17.16 -2.72 -11.25
N ALA A 225 16.81 -3.08 -10.01
CA ALA A 225 15.75 -4.04 -9.72
C ALA A 225 14.42 -3.31 -9.67
N LYS A 226 13.54 -3.56 -10.63
CA LYS A 226 12.32 -2.76 -10.82
C LYS A 226 11.16 -3.58 -11.34
N TRP A 227 9.94 -3.09 -11.14
CA TRP A 227 8.78 -3.58 -11.89
C TRP A 227 8.59 -2.77 -13.18
N ARG A 228 8.11 -3.43 -14.23
CA ARG A 228 7.70 -2.82 -15.50
C ARG A 228 6.29 -3.25 -15.85
N TYR A 229 5.50 -2.31 -16.35
CA TYR A 229 4.10 -2.56 -16.70
C TYR A 229 3.98 -3.19 -18.10
N THR A 230 3.21 -4.28 -18.19
CA THR A 230 2.93 -5.09 -19.38
C THR A 230 1.46 -5.00 -19.81
N VAL A 231 0.75 -3.94 -19.40
CA VAL A 231 -0.68 -3.76 -19.62
C VAL A 231 -1.12 -3.98 -21.09
N PRO A 232 -2.31 -4.58 -21.32
CA PRO A 232 -2.72 -5.09 -22.63
C PRO A 232 -3.10 -4.02 -23.68
N TRP A 233 -3.06 -2.74 -23.31
CA TRP A 233 -3.51 -1.64 -24.17
C TRP A 233 -2.38 -0.68 -24.51
N PRO A 234 -2.46 0.04 -25.65
CA PRO A 234 -1.60 1.19 -25.92
C PRO A 234 -1.80 2.21 -24.79
N ALA A 235 -0.88 2.23 -23.84
CA ALA A 235 -1.13 2.87 -22.56
C ALA A 235 -0.95 4.40 -22.59
N GLY A 236 -0.62 4.96 -23.75
CA GLY A 236 -0.39 6.38 -23.93
C GLY A 236 0.93 6.85 -23.32
N PRO A 237 1.08 8.15 -23.02
CA PRO A 237 2.29 8.68 -22.41
C PRO A 237 2.54 8.06 -21.03
N LYS A 238 3.83 7.88 -20.72
CA LYS A 238 4.30 7.40 -19.42
C LYS A 238 4.89 8.53 -18.60
N LEU A 239 4.68 8.46 -17.29
CA LEU A 239 5.47 9.17 -16.31
C LEU A 239 6.19 8.11 -15.49
N PHE A 240 7.52 8.08 -15.55
CA PHE A 240 8.34 6.96 -15.08
C PHE A 240 8.01 5.67 -15.85
N GLU A 241 7.86 4.52 -15.19
CA GLU A 241 7.52 3.26 -15.86
C GLU A 241 6.01 3.16 -16.13
N MET A 242 5.19 3.85 -15.32
CA MET A 242 3.73 3.80 -15.38
C MET A 242 3.10 4.68 -16.47
N PRO A 243 2.12 4.15 -17.21
CA PRO A 243 1.21 4.96 -18.03
C PRO A 243 0.41 5.97 -17.20
N LEU A 244 0.12 7.17 -17.71
CA LEU A 244 -0.58 8.21 -16.95
C LEU A 244 -1.93 7.74 -16.38
N LEU A 245 -2.72 6.99 -17.16
CA LEU A 245 -4.00 6.45 -16.69
C LEU A 245 -3.83 5.40 -15.59
N GLY A 246 -2.67 4.75 -15.51
CA GLY A 246 -2.36 3.79 -14.47
C GLY A 246 -2.41 4.41 -13.07
N TYR A 247 -2.03 5.70 -12.94
CA TYR A 247 -2.04 6.39 -11.65
C TYR A 247 -3.43 6.48 -11.02
N LEU A 248 -4.51 6.34 -11.81
CA LEU A 248 -5.88 6.28 -11.30
C LEU A 248 -6.17 5.02 -10.47
N GLY A 249 -5.30 4.00 -10.53
CA GLY A 249 -5.39 2.82 -9.67
C GLY A 249 -4.95 3.07 -8.23
N PHE A 250 -4.07 4.04 -7.98
CA PHE A 250 -3.55 4.28 -6.62
C PHE A 250 -4.58 4.84 -5.63
N PRO A 251 -5.49 5.77 -5.99
CA PRO A 251 -6.54 6.22 -5.07
C PRO A 251 -7.47 5.09 -4.56
N PRO A 252 -8.09 4.25 -5.39
CA PRO A 252 -8.90 3.12 -4.89
C PRO A 252 -8.06 2.06 -4.17
N PHE A 253 -6.79 1.87 -4.58
CA PHE A 253 -5.88 1.00 -3.86
C PHE A 253 -5.62 1.50 -2.42
N ALA A 254 -5.42 2.80 -2.23
CA ALA A 254 -5.23 3.39 -0.90
C ALA A 254 -6.45 3.21 0.01
N LEU A 255 -7.67 3.34 -0.54
CA LEU A 255 -8.90 2.96 0.15
C LEU A 255 -8.87 1.48 0.57
N GLY A 256 -8.49 0.59 -0.35
CA GLY A 256 -8.35 -0.84 -0.09
C GLY A 256 -7.34 -1.17 1.02
N CYS A 257 -6.17 -0.52 1.01
CA CYS A 257 -5.15 -0.62 2.06
C CYS A 257 -5.72 -0.29 3.44
N ALA A 258 -6.42 0.84 3.52
CA ALA A 258 -6.91 1.36 4.78
C ALA A 258 -8.08 0.53 5.35
N SER A 259 -9.03 0.12 4.50
CA SER A 259 -10.12 -0.77 4.88
C SER A 259 -9.62 -2.17 5.28
N ALA A 260 -8.66 -2.74 4.54
CA ALA A 260 -8.12 -4.06 4.87
C ALA A 260 -7.36 -4.06 6.20
N TRP A 261 -6.59 -3.00 6.48
CA TRP A 261 -5.92 -2.83 7.76
C TRP A 261 -6.90 -2.74 8.93
N GLU A 262 -7.92 -1.87 8.85
CA GLU A 262 -8.89 -1.73 9.93
C GLU A 262 -9.77 -2.98 10.08
N ALA A 263 -10.12 -3.66 8.98
CA ALA A 263 -10.81 -4.94 9.04
C ALA A 263 -9.97 -6.03 9.72
N HIS A 264 -8.67 -6.09 9.43
CA HIS A 264 -7.76 -6.98 10.14
C HIS A 264 -7.73 -6.67 11.64
N ARG A 265 -7.70 -5.38 12.02
CA ARG A 265 -7.70 -4.96 13.42
C ARG A 265 -8.97 -5.30 14.19
N VAL A 266 -10.14 -5.26 13.53
CA VAL A 266 -11.42 -5.67 14.14
C VAL A 266 -11.31 -7.08 14.71
N TRP A 267 -10.69 -8.01 13.96
CA TRP A 267 -10.45 -9.36 14.44
C TRP A 267 -9.22 -9.46 15.36
N TRP A 268 -8.11 -8.84 14.96
CA TRP A 268 -6.83 -8.97 15.65
C TRP A 268 -6.91 -8.52 17.11
N ASP A 269 -7.53 -7.36 17.38
CA ASP A 269 -7.54 -6.76 18.71
C ASP A 269 -8.29 -7.62 19.75
N GLU A 270 -9.27 -8.42 19.32
CA GLU A 270 -10.06 -9.34 20.17
C GLU A 270 -9.52 -10.78 20.17
N ALA A 271 -8.70 -11.16 19.19
CA ALA A 271 -8.23 -12.53 19.03
C ALA A 271 -7.29 -12.97 20.18
N PRO A 272 -7.45 -14.20 20.72
CA PRO A 272 -6.52 -14.73 21.72
C PRO A 272 -5.14 -15.01 21.10
N PHE A 273 -4.10 -15.05 21.94
CA PHE A 273 -2.71 -15.23 21.50
C PHE A 273 -2.52 -16.42 20.55
N GLY A 274 -3.10 -17.59 20.85
CA GLY A 274 -2.97 -18.77 20.01
C GLY A 274 -3.53 -18.57 18.59
N ALA A 275 -4.67 -17.87 18.46
CA ALA A 275 -5.26 -17.55 17.16
C ALA A 275 -4.40 -16.52 16.39
N ARG A 276 -3.85 -15.52 17.08
CA ARG A 276 -2.91 -14.56 16.49
C ARG A 276 -1.65 -15.24 15.97
N ALA A 277 -1.07 -16.14 16.77
CA ALA A 277 0.13 -16.89 16.39
C ALA A 277 -0.13 -17.79 15.17
N ALA A 278 -1.25 -18.52 15.16
CA ALA A 278 -1.65 -19.34 14.03
C ALA A 278 -1.86 -18.51 12.76
N TRP A 279 -2.49 -17.35 12.88
CA TRP A 279 -2.70 -16.42 11.75
C TRP A 279 -1.39 -15.89 11.18
N VAL A 280 -0.45 -15.47 12.05
CA VAL A 280 0.88 -15.01 11.61
C VAL A 280 1.64 -16.14 10.91
N PHE A 281 1.63 -17.35 11.47
CA PHE A 281 2.27 -18.51 10.86
C PHE A 281 1.66 -18.83 9.49
N MET A 282 0.34 -18.83 9.39
CA MET A 282 -0.37 -19.08 8.13
C MET A 282 -0.03 -18.03 7.08
N LEU A 283 -0.06 -16.74 7.44
CA LEU A 283 0.30 -15.67 6.51
C LEU A 283 1.76 -15.75 6.07
N ALA A 284 2.69 -16.09 6.98
CA ALA A 284 4.09 -16.29 6.63
C ALA A 284 4.28 -17.46 5.67
N PHE A 285 3.62 -18.59 5.93
CA PHE A 285 3.66 -19.76 5.06
C PHE A 285 3.10 -19.45 3.66
N LEU A 286 1.91 -18.83 3.58
CA LEU A 286 1.31 -18.41 2.32
C LEU A 286 2.19 -17.41 1.57
N SER A 287 2.86 -16.51 2.30
CA SER A 287 3.77 -15.52 1.69
C SER A 287 4.98 -16.20 1.04
N LEU A 288 5.56 -17.22 1.68
CA LEU A 288 6.66 -17.99 1.10
C LEU A 288 6.22 -18.76 -0.16
N MET A 289 5.02 -19.33 -0.15
CA MET A 289 4.46 -19.97 -1.35
C MET A 289 4.25 -18.95 -2.48
N ALA A 290 3.71 -17.78 -2.14
CA ALA A 290 3.49 -16.71 -3.10
C ALA A 290 4.80 -16.17 -3.68
N PHE A 291 5.88 -16.04 -2.89
CA PHE A 291 7.20 -15.67 -3.42
C PHE A 291 7.69 -16.64 -4.51
N GLY A 292 7.51 -17.95 -4.30
CA GLY A 292 7.84 -18.94 -5.32
C GLY A 292 7.01 -18.78 -6.59
N ALA A 293 5.71 -18.52 -6.46
CA ALA A 293 4.82 -18.31 -7.60
C ALA A 293 5.16 -17.00 -8.38
N VAL A 294 5.43 -15.91 -7.65
CA VAL A 294 5.88 -14.63 -8.21
C VAL A 294 7.18 -14.79 -8.97
N ASP A 295 8.18 -15.46 -8.39
CA ASP A 295 9.44 -15.73 -9.07
C ASP A 295 9.25 -16.51 -10.36
N ALA A 296 8.40 -17.53 -10.35
CA ALA A 296 8.16 -18.38 -11.51
C ALA A 296 7.35 -17.68 -12.62
N GLY A 297 6.47 -16.74 -12.26
CA GLY A 297 5.50 -16.16 -13.20
C GLY A 297 5.77 -14.73 -13.62
N THR A 298 6.61 -13.97 -12.90
CA THR A 298 6.77 -12.53 -13.14
C THR A 298 8.21 -12.07 -13.27
N VAL A 299 9.21 -12.89 -12.92
CA VAL A 299 10.61 -12.46 -12.97
C VAL A 299 11.20 -12.76 -14.34
N VAL A 300 11.67 -11.70 -15.00
CA VAL A 300 12.40 -11.78 -16.27
C VAL A 300 13.89 -11.59 -15.99
N GLN A 301 14.68 -12.60 -16.37
CA GLN A 301 16.13 -12.61 -16.24
C GLN A 301 16.82 -12.24 -17.55
#